data_AF-L9WUE1-F1
#
_entry.id   AF-L9WUE1-F1
#
_cell.length_a   1.000
_cell.length_b   1.000
_cell.length_c   1.000
_cell.angle_alpha   90.00
_cell.angle_beta   90.00
_cell.angle_gamma   90.00
#
_symmetry.space_group_name_H-M   'P 1'
#
loop_
_entity.id
_entity.type
_entity.pdbx_description
1 polymer ?
#
loop_
_entity_poly.entity_id
_entity_poly.type
_entity_poly.pdbx_seq_one_letter_code
_entity_poly.pdbx_strand_id
1 'polypeptide(L)'
;MGPIERFEEEYLDVSSSRATVRELLELFVGSILFVIAAWALTRYLLGETIALYVTGGLSVAFAITIVSQTYWAITGREDYE
;
A
#
# COMPACT_ATOMS: atom_id res chain seq x y z
N MET A 1 20.57 25.94 2.99
CA MET A 1 19.58 24.91 2.64
C MET A 1 18.22 25.52 2.81
N GLY A 2 17.60 25.88 1.68
CA GLY A 2 16.26 26.45 1.62
C GLY A 2 15.18 25.43 1.97
N PRO A 3 13.97 25.88 2.30
CA PRO A 3 12.87 25.00 2.68
C PRO A 3 12.49 24.01 1.56
N ILE A 4 12.66 24.40 0.29
CA ILE A 4 12.36 23.54 -0.87
C ILE A 4 13.33 22.36 -0.97
N GLU A 5 14.64 22.59 -0.79
CA GLU A 5 15.66 21.54 -0.82
C GLU A 5 15.45 20.49 0.29
N ARG A 6 14.96 20.90 1.46
CA ARG A 6 14.61 19.97 2.54
C ARG A 6 13.42 19.08 2.16
N PHE A 7 12.39 19.63 1.53
CA PHE A 7 11.27 18.81 1.06
C PHE A 7 11.72 17.87 -0.05
N GLU A 8 12.54 18.32 -0.99
CA GLU A 8 13.08 17.49 -2.06
C GLU A 8 13.93 16.33 -1.52
N GLU A 9 14.84 16.57 -0.56
CA GLU A 9 15.61 15.51 0.10
C GLU A 9 14.72 14.50 0.82
N GLU A 10 13.67 14.95 1.51
CA GLU A 10 12.76 14.06 2.25
C GLU A 10 11.85 13.24 1.31
N TYR A 11 11.42 13.82 0.18
CA TYR A 11 10.74 13.06 -0.88
C TYR A 11 11.68 12.08 -1.60
N LEU A 12 12.95 12.44 -1.80
CA LEU A 12 13.96 11.58 -2.39
C LEU A 12 14.29 10.39 -1.48
N ASP A 13 14.38 10.60 -0.17
CA ASP A 13 14.68 9.54 0.79
C ASP A 13 13.54 8.52 0.86
N VAL A 14 12.28 8.98 0.87
CA VAL A 14 11.09 8.12 0.76
C VAL A 14 11.04 7.38 -0.59
N SER A 15 11.49 7.99 -1.68
CA SER A 15 11.56 7.36 -3.01
C SER A 15 12.69 6.33 -3.16
N SER A 16 13.70 6.38 -2.27
CA SER A 16 14.89 5.52 -2.34
C SER A 16 14.65 4.11 -1.79
N SER A 17 13.63 3.95 -0.93
CA SER A 17 13.24 2.67 -0.35
C SER A 17 12.46 1.83 -1.38
N ARG A 18 13.19 1.14 -2.25
CA ARG A 18 12.59 0.18 -3.19
C ARG A 18 11.97 -0.98 -2.40
N ALA A 19 10.68 -1.21 -2.59
CA ALA A 19 10.08 -2.48 -2.20
C ALA A 19 10.66 -3.60 -3.08
N THR A 20 11.32 -4.55 -2.45
CA THR A 20 11.77 -5.79 -3.09
C THR A 20 10.55 -6.64 -3.52
N VAL A 21 10.73 -7.52 -4.51
CA VAL A 21 9.68 -8.46 -4.94
C VAL A 21 9.14 -9.30 -3.76
N ARG A 22 10.03 -9.63 -2.82
CA ARG A 22 9.65 -10.32 -1.59
C ARG A 22 8.70 -9.48 -0.75
N GLU A 23 9.01 -8.21 -0.50
CA GLU A 23 8.16 -7.31 0.27
C GLU A 23 6.81 -7.08 -0.43
N LEU A 24 6.78 -7.00 -1.76
CA LEU A 24 5.54 -6.94 -2.53
C LEU A 24 4.67 -8.20 -2.33
N LEU A 25 5.26 -9.38 -2.32
CA LEU A 25 4.55 -10.64 -2.06
C LEU A 25 4.07 -10.72 -0.61
N GLU A 26 4.90 -10.32 0.36
CA GLU A 26 4.52 -10.25 1.78
C GLU A 26 3.36 -9.26 1.99
N LEU A 27 3.40 -8.10 1.33
CA LEU A 27 2.30 -7.13 1.33
C LEU A 27 1.02 -7.70 0.71
N PHE A 28 1.12 -8.35 -0.44
CA PHE A 28 -0.03 -8.97 -1.10
C PHE A 28 -0.69 -10.03 -0.22
N VAL A 29 0.10 -10.97 0.29
CA VAL A 29 -0.42 -12.04 1.17
C VAL A 29 -0.96 -11.44 2.47
N GLY A 30 -0.22 -10.52 3.08
CA GLY A 30 -0.63 -9.83 4.31
C GLY A 30 -1.94 -9.07 4.14
N SER A 31 -2.12 -8.39 3.00
CA SER A 31 -3.36 -7.66 2.70
C SER A 31 -4.57 -8.59 2.58
N ILE A 32 -4.43 -9.75 1.93
CA ILE A 32 -5.52 -10.73 1.81
C ILE A 32 -5.91 -11.26 3.18
N LEU A 33 -4.94 -11.69 3.97
CA LEU A 33 -5.17 -12.19 5.32
C LEU A 33 -5.83 -11.14 6.20
N PHE A 34 -5.36 -9.89 6.11
CA PHE A 34 -5.93 -8.77 6.84
C PHE A 34 -7.38 -8.50 6.46
N VAL A 35 -7.70 -8.47 5.16
CA VAL A 35 -9.07 -8.24 4.66
C VAL A 35 -10.01 -9.36 5.13
N ILE A 36 -9.59 -10.63 5.07
CA ILE A 36 -10.38 -11.76 5.56
C ILE A 36 -10.64 -11.64 7.07
N ALA A 37 -9.61 -11.32 7.85
CA ALA A 37 -9.74 -11.16 9.29
C ALA A 37 -10.65 -9.97 9.65
N ALA A 38 -10.50 -8.84 8.96
CA ALA A 38 -11.33 -7.65 9.15
C ALA A 38 -12.79 -7.93 8.79
N TRP A 39 -13.04 -8.65 7.68
CA TRP A 39 -14.39 -9.08 7.30
C TRP A 39 -15.01 -9.97 8.37
N ALA A 40 -14.31 -11.02 8.80
CA ALA A 40 -14.82 -11.97 9.77
C ALA A 40 -15.16 -11.29 11.10
N LEU A 41 -14.27 -10.41 11.59
CA LEU A 41 -14.47 -9.66 12.82
C LEU A 41 -15.65 -8.68 12.70
N THR A 42 -15.72 -7.94 11.59
CA THR A 42 -16.78 -6.96 11.34
C THR A 42 -18.13 -7.65 11.19
N ARG A 43 -18.18 -8.77 10.48
CA ARG A 43 -19.39 -9.59 10.34
C ARG A 43 -19.87 -10.09 11.70
N TYR A 44 -18.95 -10.55 12.54
CA TYR A 44 -19.26 -11.04 13.87
C TYR A 44 -19.81 -9.95 14.81
N LEU A 45 -19.26 -8.74 14.76
CA LEU A 45 -19.60 -7.65 15.69
C LEU A 45 -20.72 -6.72 15.19
N LEU A 46 -20.74 -6.44 13.89
CA LEU A 46 -21.51 -5.35 13.29
C LEU A 46 -22.45 -5.82 12.17
N GLY A 47 -22.39 -7.10 11.79
CA GLY A 47 -23.25 -7.71 10.79
C GLY A 47 -22.73 -7.61 9.35
N GLU A 48 -23.44 -8.28 8.44
CA GLU A 48 -22.98 -8.55 7.08
C GLU A 48 -22.79 -7.28 6.24
N THR A 49 -23.74 -6.35 6.30
CA THR A 49 -23.72 -5.13 5.47
C THR A 49 -22.47 -4.29 5.75
N ILE A 50 -22.13 -4.08 7.02
CA ILE A 50 -20.96 -3.30 7.41
C ILE A 50 -19.68 -4.06 7.03
N ALA A 51 -19.67 -5.39 7.20
CA ALA A 51 -18.54 -6.22 6.79
C ALA A 51 -18.23 -6.10 5.30
N LEU A 52 -19.26 -6.06 4.45
CA LEU A 52 -19.08 -5.86 3.00
C LEU A 52 -18.49 -4.49 2.67
N TYR A 53 -18.96 -3.41 3.31
CA TYR A 53 -18.41 -2.08 3.11
C TYR A 53 -16.94 -1.99 3.55
N VAL A 54 -16.61 -2.52 4.73
CA VAL A 54 -15.24 -2.56 5.24
C VAL A 54 -14.32 -3.34 4.30
N THR A 55 -14.77 -4.53 3.87
CA THR A 55 -14.02 -5.38 2.95
C THR A 55 -13.77 -4.68 1.62
N GLY A 56 -14.80 -4.06 1.04
CA GLY A 56 -14.68 -3.30 -0.20
C GLY A 56 -13.70 -2.14 -0.07
N GLY A 57 -13.83 -1.33 1.00
CA GLY A 57 -12.94 -0.20 1.25
C GLY A 57 -11.47 -0.61 1.43
N LEU A 58 -11.22 -1.64 2.24
CA LEU A 58 -9.87 -2.17 2.44
C LEU A 58 -9.27 -2.76 1.16
N SER A 59 -10.07 -3.51 0.39
CA SER A 59 -9.62 -4.11 -0.87
C SER A 59 -9.18 -3.03 -1.86
N VAL A 60 -9.94 -1.93 -1.96
CA VAL A 60 -9.57 -0.79 -2.81
C VAL A 60 -8.28 -0.13 -2.33
N ALA A 61 -8.16 0.13 -1.03
CA ALA A 61 -6.96 0.75 -0.45
C ALA A 61 -5.70 -0.08 -0.74
N PHE A 62 -5.75 -1.39 -0.46
CA PHE A 62 -4.63 -2.28 -0.74
C PHE A 62 -4.32 -2.42 -2.24
N ALA A 63 -5.34 -2.45 -3.10
CA ALA A 63 -5.12 -2.48 -4.54
C ALA A 63 -4.33 -1.24 -5.01
N ILE A 64 -4.70 -0.05 -4.54
CA ILE A 64 -3.96 1.20 -4.83
C ILE A 64 -2.53 1.07 -4.32
N THR A 65 -2.34 0.66 -3.06
CA THR A 65 -1.00 0.51 -2.48
C THR A 65 -0.13 -0.44 -3.29
N ILE A 66 -0.64 -1.62 -3.65
CA ILE A 66 0.13 -2.63 -4.39
C ILE A 66 0.47 -2.14 -5.78
N VAL A 67 -0.47 -1.50 -6.49
CA VAL A 67 -0.21 -0.92 -7.81
C VAL A 67 0.85 0.18 -7.72
N SER A 68 0.76 1.08 -6.74
CA SER A 68 1.76 2.13 -6.55
C SER A 68 3.15 1.56 -6.25
N GLN A 69 3.25 0.60 -5.33
CA GLN A 69 4.53 -0.04 -4.96
C GLN A 69 5.11 -0.84 -6.15
N THR A 70 4.25 -1.53 -6.91
CA THR A 70 4.66 -2.26 -8.12
C THR A 70 5.14 -1.32 -9.22
N TYR A 71 4.43 -0.20 -9.44
CA TYR A 71 4.84 0.82 -10.41
C TYR A 71 6.25 1.32 -10.08
N TRP A 72 6.48 1.78 -8.84
CA TRP A 72 7.80 2.27 -8.42
C TRP A 72 8.89 1.19 -8.46
N ALA A 73 8.55 -0.07 -8.17
CA ALA A 73 9.49 -1.17 -8.27
C ALA A 73 9.92 -1.46 -9.72
N ILE A 74 9.04 -1.22 -10.70
CA ILE A 74 9.31 -1.44 -12.13
C ILE A 74 9.96 -0.22 -12.78
N THR A 75 9.43 0.99 -12.54
CA THR A 75 9.86 2.23 -13.21
C THR A 75 11.06 2.90 -12.55
N GLY A 76 11.73 2.20 -11.62
CA GLY A 76 12.83 2.72 -10.83
C GLY A 76 13.89 3.48 -11.63
N ARG A 77 13.75 4.81 -11.66
CA ARG A 77 14.77 5.81 -12.01
C ARG A 77 15.38 5.77 -13.42
N GLU A 78 14.68 5.30 -14.45
CA GLU A 78 15.12 5.58 -15.84
C GLU A 78 14.81 7.04 -16.27
N ASP A 79 13.85 7.70 -15.63
CA ASP A 79 13.40 9.06 -16.01
C ASP A 79 14.13 10.22 -15.27
N TYR A 80 15.13 9.92 -14.44
CA TYR A 80 15.85 10.90 -13.61
C TYR A 80 17.37 10.94 -13.90
N GLU A 81 17.78 10.58 -15.12
CA GLU A 81 19.12 10.89 -15.66
C GLU A 81 19.08 12.12 -16.59
#